data_AF-A0A0S7Y9L1-F1
#
_entry.id   AF-A0A0S7Y9L1-F1
#
_cell.length_a   1.000
_cell.length_b   1.000
_cell.length_c   1.000
_cell.angle_alpha   90.00
_cell.angle_beta   90.00
_cell.angle_gamma   90.00
#
_symmetry.space_group_name_H-M   'P 1'
#
loop_
_entity.id
_entity.type
_entity.pdbx_description
1 polymer ?
#
loop_
_entity_poly.entity_id
_entity_poly.type
_entity_poly.pdbx_seq_one_letter_code
_entity_poly.pdbx_strand_id
1 'polypeptide(L)'
;MRADLPAEALFISAILLTIVSLIVYGLIIKRLLKLIKARAIWIFPIIASVTLVALAGFHIYRMLFYFPMLGTAGPADLFDLIIGSLSLARIETFFLLGAGLFSLIGGVLYYIASSR
;
A
#
# COMPACT_ATOMS: atom_id res chain seq x y z
N MET A 1 2.72 -12.57 -21.33
CA MET A 1 1.56 -12.69 -20.41
C MET A 1 0.67 -11.47 -20.59
N ARG A 2 -0.66 -11.62 -20.56
CA ARG A 2 -1.59 -10.47 -20.63
C ARG A 2 -2.02 -10.07 -19.23
N ALA A 3 -2.19 -8.78 -18.99
CA ALA A 3 -2.77 -8.26 -17.76
C ALA A 3 -4.22 -8.74 -17.61
N ASP A 4 -4.59 -9.24 -16.42
CA ASP A 4 -5.98 -9.55 -16.10
C ASP A 4 -6.68 -8.27 -15.66
N LEU A 5 -7.25 -7.54 -16.62
CA LEU A 5 -7.86 -6.22 -16.39
C LEU A 5 -8.90 -6.21 -15.25
N PRO A 6 -9.81 -7.20 -15.13
CA PRO A 6 -10.67 -7.33 -13.95
C PRO A 6 -9.91 -7.38 -12.62
N ALA A 7 -8.86 -8.20 -12.54
CA ALA A 7 -8.08 -8.34 -11.30
C ALA A 7 -7.33 -7.05 -10.96
N GLU A 8 -6.72 -6.39 -11.95
CA GLU A 8 -6.01 -5.11 -11.74
C GLU A 8 -6.97 -4.00 -11.27
N ALA A 9 -8.16 -3.92 -11.88
CA ALA A 9 -9.19 -2.96 -11.48
C ALA A 9 -9.68 -3.20 -10.05
N LEU A 10 -9.87 -4.46 -9.66
CA LEU A 10 -10.23 -4.84 -8.30
C LEU A 10 -9.12 -4.44 -7.31
N PHE A 11 -7.87 -4.74 -7.64
CA PHE A 11 -6.72 -4.47 -6.78
C PHE A 11 -6.52 -2.96 -6.55
N ILE A 12 -6.55 -2.16 -7.62
CA ILE A 12 -6.44 -0.70 -7.53
C ILE A 12 -7.59 -0.11 -6.72
N SER A 13 -8.82 -0.57 -6.93
CA SER A 13 -9.99 -0.12 -6.18
C SER A 13 -9.85 -0.43 -4.68
N ALA A 14 -9.39 -1.64 -4.35
CA ALA A 14 -9.12 -2.05 -2.98
C ALA A 14 -8.05 -1.17 -2.31
N ILE A 15 -6.98 -0.83 -3.02
CA ILE A 15 -5.93 0.06 -2.51
C ILE A 15 -6.48 1.46 -2.25
N LEU A 16 -7.22 2.05 -3.20
CA LEU A 16 -7.79 3.39 -3.04
C LEU A 16 -8.75 3.46 -1.85
N LEU A 17 -9.64 2.47 -1.71
CA LEU A 17 -10.52 2.36 -0.56
C LEU A 17 -9.73 2.23 0.75
N THR A 18 -8.66 1.43 0.76
CA THR A 18 -7.82 1.24 1.95
C THR A 18 -7.07 2.53 2.31
N ILE A 19 -6.56 3.28 1.34
CA ILE A 19 -5.92 4.59 1.56
C ILE A 19 -6.89 5.55 2.25
N VAL A 20 -8.11 5.69 1.71
CA VAL A 20 -9.14 6.56 2.30
C VAL A 20 -9.50 6.09 3.71
N SER A 21 -9.68 4.79 3.91
CA SER A 21 -9.97 4.20 5.21
C SER A 21 -8.89 4.52 6.24
N LEU A 22 -7.60 4.38 5.89
CA LEU A 22 -6.48 4.69 6.78
C LEU A 22 -6.38 6.18 7.11
N ILE A 23 -6.70 7.07 6.16
CA ILE A 23 -6.75 8.51 6.41
C ILE A 23 -7.86 8.82 7.42
N VAL A 24 -9.08 8.30 7.20
CA VAL A 24 -10.21 8.48 8.11
C VAL A 24 -9.88 7.91 9.50
N TYR A 25 -9.29 6.72 9.55
CA TYR A 25 -8.82 6.09 10.79
C TYR A 25 -7.83 6.98 11.56
N GLY A 26 -6.82 7.54 10.88
CA GLY A 26 -5.89 8.49 11.48
C GLY A 26 -6.59 9.74 12.03
N LEU A 27 -7.54 10.30 11.28
CA LEU A 27 -8.31 11.47 11.72
C LEU A 27 -9.20 11.17 12.94
N ILE A 28 -9.78 9.98 13.01
CA ILE A 28 -10.56 9.51 14.17
C ILE A 28 -9.65 9.42 15.40
N ILE A 29 -8.51 8.72 15.30
CA ILE A 29 -7.54 8.64 16.40
C ILE A 29 -7.12 10.04 16.84
N LYS A 30 -6.82 10.94 15.89
CA LYS A 30 -6.40 12.32 16.21
C LYS A 30 -7.41 13.05 17.11
N ARG A 31 -8.72 12.83 16.89
CA ARG A 31 -9.78 13.39 17.73
C ARG A 31 -9.82 12.72 19.11
N LEU A 32 -9.75 11.40 19.15
CA LEU A 32 -9.82 10.62 20.40
C LEU A 32 -8.61 10.87 21.32
N LEU A 33 -7.42 11.06 20.75
CA LEU A 33 -6.21 11.39 21.51
C LEU A 33 -6.34 12.63 22.38
N LYS A 34 -7.18 13.60 21.99
CA LYS A 34 -7.45 14.80 22.80
C LYS A 34 -8.12 14.44 24.14
N LEU A 35 -8.92 13.39 24.18
CA LEU A 35 -9.65 12.95 25.37
C LEU A 35 -8.72 12.29 26.39
N ILE A 36 -7.74 11.51 25.90
CA ILE A 36 -6.80 10.76 26.75
C ILE A 36 -5.45 11.46 26.94
N LYS A 37 -5.33 12.73 26.51
CA LYS A 37 -4.10 13.57 26.60
C LYS A 37 -2.84 12.95 25.97
N ALA A 38 -2.98 11.91 25.13
CA ALA A 38 -1.88 11.31 24.37
C ALA A 38 -1.62 12.10 23.08
N ARG A 39 -0.44 11.94 22.47
CA ARG A 39 -0.03 12.71 21.28
C ARG A 39 0.46 11.78 20.16
N ALA A 40 0.31 12.26 18.93
CA ALA A 40 0.98 11.75 17.73
C ALA A 40 0.70 10.30 17.27
N ILE A 41 -0.08 9.47 17.98
CA ILE A 41 -0.41 8.10 17.54
C ILE A 41 -1.14 8.09 16.18
N TRP A 42 -1.92 9.14 15.90
CA TRP A 42 -2.63 9.32 14.64
C TRP A 42 -1.74 9.38 13.39
N ILE A 43 -0.43 9.61 13.54
CA ILE A 43 0.52 9.70 12.44
C ILE A 43 0.73 8.31 11.80
N PHE A 44 0.65 7.24 12.58
CA PHE A 44 0.90 5.87 12.10
C PHE A 44 -0.05 5.45 10.96
N PRO A 45 -1.39 5.58 11.08
CA PRO A 45 -2.31 5.36 9.95
C PRO A 45 -2.05 6.27 8.75
N ILE A 46 -1.57 7.50 8.96
CA ILE A 46 -1.26 8.42 7.86
C ILE A 46 0.01 7.99 7.12
N ILE A 47 1.04 7.52 7.83
CA ILE A 47 2.22 6.92 7.19
C ILE A 47 1.83 5.68 6.41
N ALA A 48 0.92 4.85 6.96
CA ALA A 48 0.40 3.68 6.25
C ALA A 48 -0.31 4.07 4.94
N SER A 49 -1.13 5.12 4.95
CA SER A 49 -1.81 5.58 3.73
C SER A 49 -0.84 6.13 2.68
N VAL A 50 0.16 6.92 3.09
CA VAL A 50 1.23 7.40 2.19
C VAL A 50 2.02 6.24 1.59
N THR A 51 2.31 5.22 2.39
CA THR A 51 2.98 3.99 1.93
C THR A 51 2.16 3.28 0.85
N LEU A 52 0.83 3.20 1.00
CA LEU A 52 -0.05 2.63 -0.02
C LEU A 52 -0.16 3.49 -1.29
N VAL A 53 -0.05 4.81 -1.18
CA VAL A 53 0.02 5.69 -2.38
C VAL A 53 1.28 5.37 -3.19
N ALA A 54 2.43 5.18 -2.52
CA ALA A 54 3.65 4.75 -3.19
C ALA A 54 3.48 3.39 -3.86
N LEU A 55 2.89 2.41 -3.15
CA LEU A 55 2.55 1.10 -3.72
C LEU A 55 1.70 1.22 -4.99
N ALA A 56 0.63 2.01 -4.95
CA ALA A 56 -0.23 2.22 -6.11
C ALA A 56 0.55 2.78 -7.31
N GLY A 57 1.47 3.72 -7.05
CA GLY A 57 2.37 4.26 -8.08
C GLY A 57 3.25 3.19 -8.73
N PHE A 58 3.94 2.36 -7.93
CA PHE A 58 4.76 1.26 -8.45
C PHE A 58 3.94 0.22 -9.22
N HIS A 59 2.76 -0.09 -8.70
CA HIS A 59 1.85 -1.04 -9.32
C HIS A 59 1.34 -0.57 -10.68
N ILE A 60 0.89 0.69 -10.77
CA ILE A 60 0.49 1.32 -12.05
C ILE A 60 1.66 1.34 -13.03
N TYR A 61 2.87 1.68 -12.56
CA TYR A 61 4.07 1.64 -13.40
C TYR A 61 4.34 0.22 -13.92
N ARG A 62 4.29 -0.82 -13.07
CA ARG A 62 4.47 -2.21 -13.51
C ARG A 62 3.41 -2.61 -14.54
N MET A 63 2.16 -2.24 -14.31
CA MET A 63 1.04 -2.55 -15.22
C MET A 63 1.18 -1.84 -16.57
N LEU A 64 1.57 -0.56 -16.61
CA LEU A 64 1.64 0.21 -17.86
C LEU A 64 2.90 -0.09 -18.68
N PHE A 65 4.00 -0.49 -18.04
CA PHE A 65 5.27 -0.71 -18.73
C PHE A 65 5.58 -2.20 -18.91
N TYR A 66 5.66 -2.98 -17.82
CA TYR A 66 6.12 -4.36 -17.91
C TYR A 66 5.10 -5.29 -18.56
N PHE A 67 3.81 -5.16 -18.27
CA PHE A 67 2.81 -6.11 -18.79
C PHE A 67 2.61 -6.02 -20.31
N PRO A 68 2.56 -4.84 -20.95
CA PRO A 68 2.56 -4.74 -22.40
C PRO A 68 3.81 -5.33 -23.04
N MET A 69 5.00 -5.02 -22.51
CA MET A 69 6.27 -5.53 -23.03
C MET A 69 6.37 -7.05 -22.91
N LEU A 70 5.96 -7.62 -21.76
CA LEU A 70 5.86 -9.07 -21.56
C LEU A 70 4.81 -9.74 -22.46
N GLY A 71 3.90 -8.97 -23.04
CA GLY A 71 2.92 -9.45 -24.02
C GLY A 71 3.53 -9.66 -25.41
N THR A 72 4.61 -8.94 -25.73
CA THR A 72 5.27 -8.92 -27.05
C THR A 72 6.74 -9.34 -27.02
N ALA A 73 7.28 -9.70 -25.86
CA ALA A 73 8.69 -10.04 -25.67
C ALA A 73 9.11 -11.28 -26.47
N GLY A 74 10.31 -11.21 -27.06
CA GLY A 74 10.98 -12.33 -27.69
C GLY A 74 11.85 -13.12 -26.71
N PRO A 75 12.52 -14.20 -27.16
CA PRO A 75 13.36 -15.02 -26.29
C PRO A 75 14.55 -14.27 -25.67
N ALA A 76 15.01 -13.19 -26.31
CA ALA A 76 16.19 -12.44 -25.90
C ALA A 76 15.93 -11.48 -24.72
N ASP A 77 14.72 -10.93 -24.61
CA ASP A 77 14.35 -9.89 -23.66
C ASP A 77 13.34 -10.37 -22.59
N LEU A 78 12.73 -11.55 -22.79
CA LEU A 78 11.71 -12.09 -21.88
C LEU A 78 12.22 -12.23 -20.44
N PHE A 79 13.42 -12.78 -20.24
CA PHE A 79 13.94 -13.02 -18.88
C PHE A 79 14.21 -11.72 -18.12
N ASP A 80 14.79 -10.72 -18.77
CA ASP A 80 15.09 -9.43 -18.16
C ASP A 80 13.80 -8.70 -17.77
N LEU A 81 12.78 -8.74 -18.63
CA LEU A 81 11.46 -8.18 -18.35
C LEU A 81 10.77 -8.89 -17.17
N ILE A 82 10.88 -10.22 -17.08
CA ILE A 82 10.32 -10.98 -15.94
C ILE A 82 11.03 -10.58 -14.65
N ILE A 83 12.36 -10.54 -14.64
CA ILE A 83 13.15 -10.19 -13.45
C ILE A 83 12.82 -8.77 -12.99
N GLY A 84 12.73 -7.82 -13.92
CA GLY A 84 12.36 -6.43 -13.60
C GLY A 84 10.94 -6.33 -13.02
N SER A 85 9.97 -7.01 -13.62
CA SER A 85 8.59 -7.05 -13.14
C SER A 85 8.46 -7.65 -11.74
N LEU A 86 9.15 -8.78 -11.49
CA LEU A 86 9.17 -9.44 -10.18
C LEU A 86 9.90 -8.62 -9.12
N SER A 87 10.94 -7.88 -9.50
CA SER A 87 11.63 -6.96 -8.58
C SER A 87 10.70 -5.84 -8.10
N LEU A 88 9.89 -5.27 -9.00
CA LEU A 88 8.86 -4.30 -8.63
C LEU A 88 7.75 -4.92 -7.77
N ALA A 89 7.31 -6.14 -8.10
CA ALA A 89 6.33 -6.87 -7.29
C ALA A 89 6.79 -7.10 -5.85
N ARG A 90 8.09 -7.37 -5.66
CA ARG A 90 8.69 -7.47 -4.33
C ARG A 90 8.65 -6.14 -3.59
N ILE A 91 8.97 -5.03 -4.27
CA ILE A 91 8.89 -3.68 -3.68
C ILE A 91 7.44 -3.34 -3.26
N GLU A 92 6.46 -3.62 -4.13
CA GLU A 92 5.03 -3.47 -3.80
C GLU A 92 4.64 -4.27 -2.54
N THR A 93 5.09 -5.53 -2.44
CA THR A 93 4.83 -6.38 -1.27
C THR A 93 5.41 -5.77 0.01
N PHE A 94 6.60 -5.19 -0.04
CA PHE A 94 7.19 -4.51 1.12
C PHE A 94 6.40 -3.27 1.53
N PHE A 95 5.92 -2.48 0.57
CA PHE A 95 5.04 -1.35 0.89
C PHE A 95 3.70 -1.81 1.48
N LEU A 96 3.14 -2.90 0.99
CA LEU A 96 1.88 -3.46 1.51
C LEU A 96 2.06 -3.90 2.96
N LEU A 97 3.13 -4.66 3.23
CA LEU A 97 3.50 -5.10 4.57
C LEU A 97 3.75 -3.89 5.49
N GLY A 98 4.52 -2.91 5.02
CA GLY A 98 4.81 -1.69 5.78
C GLY A 98 3.53 -0.93 6.16
N ALA A 99 2.60 -0.74 5.22
CA ALA A 99 1.32 -0.11 5.48
C ALA A 99 0.51 -0.87 6.54
N GLY A 100 0.46 -2.21 6.45
CA GLY A 100 -0.18 -3.05 7.45
C GLY A 100 0.44 -2.90 8.84
N LEU A 101 1.77 -2.97 8.93
CA LEU A 101 2.51 -2.83 10.19
C LEU A 101 2.32 -1.45 10.82
N PHE A 102 2.42 -0.36 10.05
CA PHE A 102 2.21 0.99 10.59
C PHE A 102 0.78 1.15 11.13
N SER A 103 -0.23 0.69 10.39
CA SER A 103 -1.62 0.74 10.85
C SER A 103 -1.83 -0.06 12.15
N LEU A 104 -1.28 -1.27 12.23
CA LEU A 104 -1.34 -2.14 13.40
C LEU A 104 -0.65 -1.51 14.62
N ILE A 105 0.57 -1.00 14.45
CA ILE A 105 1.31 -0.31 15.51
C ILE A 105 0.51 0.89 16.03
N GLY A 106 -0.09 1.68 15.14
CA GLY A 106 -0.97 2.79 15.53
C GLY A 106 -2.14 2.34 16.39
N GLY A 107 -2.77 1.20 16.06
CA GLY A 107 -3.88 0.63 16.82
C GLY A 107 -3.45 0.10 18.19
N VAL A 108 -2.34 -0.63 18.26
CA VAL A 108 -1.79 -1.16 19.52
C VAL A 108 -1.39 -0.02 20.46
N LEU A 109 -0.68 1.00 19.95
CA LEU A 109 -0.30 2.16 20.75
C LEU A 109 -1.52 2.91 21.29
N TYR A 110 -2.56 3.08 20.46
CA TYR A 110 -3.81 3.69 20.90
C TYR A 110 -4.46 2.88 22.01
N TYR A 111 -4.57 1.56 21.84
CA TYR A 111 -5.15 0.65 22.84
C TYR A 111 -4.41 0.72 24.18
N ILE A 112 -3.08 0.68 24.15
CA ILE A 112 -2.26 0.79 25.37
C ILE A 112 -2.47 2.15 26.04
N ALA A 113 -2.56 3.24 25.26
CA ALA A 113 -2.76 4.58 25.80
C ALA A 113 -4.17 4.78 26.39
N SER A 114 -5.20 4.14 25.83
CA SER A 114 -6.57 4.24 26.32
C SER A 114 -6.90 3.33 27.50
N SER A 115 -6.07 2.33 27.76
CA SER A 115 -6.28 1.32 28.82
C SER A 115 -5.49 1.62 30.11
N ARG A 116 -4.83 2.79 30.19
CA ARG A 116 -4.16 3.32 31.38
C ARG A 116 -5.04 4.35 32.06
#